data_AF-A0AA88TAA1-F1
#
_entry.id   AF-A0AA88TAA1-F1
#
_cell.length_a   1.000
_cell.length_b   1.000
_cell.length_c   1.000
_cell.angle_alpha   90.00
_cell.angle_beta   90.00
_cell.angle_gamma   90.00
#
_symmetry.space_group_name_H-M   'P 1'
#
loop_
_entity.id
_entity.type
_entity.pdbx_description
1 polymer ?
#
loop_
_entity_poly.entity_id
_entity_poly.type
_entity_poly.pdbx_seq_one_letter_code
_entity_poly.pdbx_strand_id
1 'polypeptide(L)'
;MATGRKSSASKGGGVHFPDEMEDDVLSESGEDTQQDKIITAVAEPDGAYMVKAGFLKIQHKYEIIFLIPHVPTLGKDTSLSPALRSTPKPRLRATRIARRPEGGVKVVCEYSAQQEGVVQEELTLVNRTRRDSSVRVRVHARVMDRHHGTPMLLEGVRCLGTEEITSKANDKKKI
;
A
#
# COMPACT_ATOMS: atom_id res chain seq x y z
N MET A 1 31.82 -30.13 -56.09
CA MET A 1 31.25 -29.39 -54.94
C MET A 1 29.74 -29.37 -55.11
N ALA A 2 28.99 -29.86 -54.12
CA ALA A 2 27.53 -29.95 -54.15
C ALA A 2 26.94 -28.93 -53.18
N THR A 3 25.99 -28.10 -53.61
CA THR A 3 24.99 -27.49 -52.72
C THR A 3 23.65 -27.40 -53.44
N GLY A 4 22.68 -28.14 -52.92
CA GLY A 4 21.29 -28.11 -53.37
C GLY A 4 20.56 -26.88 -52.85
N ARG A 5 19.66 -26.34 -53.68
CA ARG A 5 18.72 -25.28 -53.30
C ARG A 5 17.52 -25.92 -52.61
N LYS A 6 17.19 -25.47 -51.40
CA LYS A 6 15.89 -25.74 -50.76
C LYS A 6 15.24 -24.40 -50.39
N SER A 7 14.12 -24.13 -51.04
CA SER A 7 13.16 -23.10 -50.69
C SER A 7 12.28 -23.61 -49.55
N SER A 8 11.98 -22.76 -48.58
CA SER A 8 10.85 -22.97 -47.65
C SER A 8 10.26 -21.62 -47.29
N ALA A 9 9.08 -21.35 -47.84
CA ALA A 9 8.25 -20.21 -47.49
C ALA A 9 7.42 -20.56 -46.26
N SER A 10 7.52 -19.76 -45.21
CA SER A 10 6.67 -19.86 -44.01
C SER A 10 5.55 -18.84 -44.13
N LYS A 11 4.31 -19.32 -44.32
CA LYS A 11 3.07 -18.54 -44.19
C LYS A 11 2.88 -18.19 -42.70
N GLY A 12 3.09 -16.93 -42.33
CA GLY A 12 2.65 -16.36 -41.05
C GLY A 12 1.33 -15.64 -41.26
N GLY A 13 0.27 -16.11 -40.60
CA GLY A 13 -1.10 -15.61 -40.75
C GLY A 13 -1.27 -14.16 -40.27
N GLY A 14 -1.92 -13.35 -41.10
CA GLY A 14 -2.44 -12.04 -40.70
C GLY A 14 -3.66 -12.20 -39.82
N VAL A 15 -3.73 -11.41 -38.75
CA VAL A 15 -4.91 -11.30 -37.89
C VAL A 15 -5.83 -10.24 -38.48
N HIS A 16 -7.10 -10.56 -38.66
CA HIS A 16 -8.14 -9.65 -39.15
C HIS A 16 -9.11 -9.38 -37.99
N PHE A 17 -9.38 -8.10 -37.69
CA PHE A 17 -10.39 -7.68 -36.72
C PHE A 17 -11.64 -7.23 -37.50
N PRO A 18 -12.85 -7.72 -37.16
CA PRO A 18 -14.07 -7.23 -37.78
C PRO A 18 -14.47 -5.86 -37.22
N ASP A 19 -14.79 -4.94 -38.12
CA ASP A 19 -15.53 -3.70 -37.85
C ASP A 19 -17.02 -4.01 -38.03
N GLU A 20 -17.78 -4.07 -36.94
CA GLU A 20 -19.25 -4.06 -36.97
C GLU A 20 -19.74 -2.97 -36.02
N MET A 21 -20.11 -1.82 -36.62
CA MET A 21 -20.91 -0.76 -36.02
C MET A 21 -22.36 -1.24 -35.95
N GLU A 22 -22.97 -1.38 -34.77
CA GLU A 22 -24.43 -1.19 -34.57
C GLU A 22 -24.70 -0.70 -33.13
N ASP A 23 -25.42 0.43 -33.05
CA ASP A 23 -25.92 1.12 -31.86
C ASP A 23 -26.67 0.22 -30.86
N ASP A 24 -26.28 0.28 -29.58
CA ASP A 24 -27.22 0.03 -28.49
C ASP A 24 -26.92 0.94 -27.28
N VAL A 25 -27.76 1.95 -27.18
CA VAL A 25 -28.08 2.83 -26.03
C VAL A 25 -27.56 2.38 -24.66
N LEU A 26 -26.36 2.84 -24.30
CA LEU A 26 -25.97 2.97 -22.90
C LEU A 26 -26.04 4.44 -22.51
N SER A 27 -27.06 4.79 -21.74
CA SER A 27 -27.10 6.01 -20.95
C SER A 27 -25.86 6.05 -20.06
N GLU A 28 -24.80 6.68 -20.56
CA GLU A 28 -23.73 7.24 -19.74
C GLU A 28 -24.31 8.41 -18.96
N SER A 29 -25.08 8.10 -17.91
CA SER A 29 -25.09 8.92 -16.72
C SER A 29 -23.68 8.87 -16.16
N GLY A 30 -22.82 9.72 -16.72
CA GLY A 30 -21.52 10.07 -16.18
C GLY A 30 -21.71 10.82 -14.87
N GLU A 31 -22.22 10.12 -13.87
CA GLU A 31 -21.98 10.49 -12.49
C GLU A 31 -20.60 9.91 -12.15
N ASP A 32 -19.58 10.59 -12.67
CA ASP A 32 -18.24 10.61 -12.08
C ASP A 32 -18.39 11.23 -10.68
N THR A 33 -19.02 10.50 -9.77
CA THR A 33 -18.68 10.63 -8.36
C THR A 33 -17.29 10.07 -8.28
N GLN A 34 -16.31 10.96 -8.45
CA GLN A 34 -14.91 10.76 -8.16
C GLN A 34 -14.82 10.27 -6.71
N GLN A 35 -15.04 8.97 -6.51
CA GLN A 35 -14.79 8.31 -5.24
C GLN A 35 -13.28 8.38 -5.10
N ASP A 36 -12.81 9.37 -4.35
CA ASP A 36 -11.47 9.47 -3.78
C ASP A 36 -11.15 8.08 -3.22
N LYS A 37 -10.46 7.24 -4.01
CA LYS A 37 -10.28 5.80 -3.80
C LYS A 37 -9.13 5.60 -2.82
N ILE A 38 -9.29 6.16 -1.62
CA ILE A 38 -8.41 5.93 -0.49
C ILE A 38 -8.40 4.42 -0.19
N ILE A 39 -7.22 3.85 0.09
CA ILE A 39 -7.05 2.43 0.42
C ILE A 39 -8.03 2.03 1.54
N THR A 40 -8.81 0.97 1.29
CA THR A 40 -9.61 0.32 2.32
C THR A 40 -8.92 -0.95 2.78
N ALA A 41 -8.79 -1.10 4.09
CA ALA A 41 -8.18 -2.25 4.72
C ALA A 41 -9.10 -3.48 4.60
N VAL A 42 -8.51 -4.63 4.27
CA VAL A 42 -9.22 -5.88 4.03
C VAL A 42 -9.09 -6.78 5.25
N ALA A 43 -10.19 -7.35 5.73
CA ALA A 43 -10.15 -8.27 6.87
C ALA A 43 -9.43 -9.59 6.50
N GLU A 44 -8.58 -10.06 7.40
CA GLU A 44 -7.83 -11.31 7.28
C GLU A 44 -8.45 -12.39 8.20
N PRO A 45 -8.24 -13.69 7.93
CA PRO A 45 -8.80 -14.78 8.73
C PRO A 45 -8.40 -14.77 10.21
N ASP A 46 -7.25 -14.20 10.53
CA ASP A 46 -6.73 -14.07 11.90
C ASP A 46 -7.25 -12.81 12.64
N GLY A 47 -8.23 -12.12 12.06
CA GLY A 47 -8.84 -10.91 12.60
C GLY A 47 -8.01 -9.64 12.45
N ALA A 48 -6.84 -9.70 11.79
CA ALA A 48 -6.11 -8.51 11.39
C ALA A 48 -6.74 -7.85 10.15
N TYR A 49 -6.32 -6.62 9.85
CA TYR A 49 -6.71 -5.90 8.64
C TYR A 49 -5.48 -5.62 7.78
N MET A 50 -5.51 -6.03 6.53
CA MET A 50 -4.44 -5.82 5.55
C MET A 50 -4.63 -4.52 4.77
N VAL A 51 -3.57 -3.73 4.69
CA VAL A 51 -3.48 -2.49 3.91
C VAL A 51 -2.37 -2.69 2.89
N LYS A 52 -2.72 -2.76 1.60
CA LYS A 52 -1.71 -2.81 0.53
C LYS A 52 -1.31 -1.39 0.20
N ALA A 53 -0.02 -1.07 0.26
CA ALA A 53 0.53 0.26 -0.04
C ALA A 53 1.22 0.36 -1.42
N GLY A 54 1.27 -0.75 -2.17
CA GLY A 54 1.85 -0.81 -3.51
C GLY A 54 3.38 -0.96 -3.48
N PHE A 55 4.03 -0.24 -4.40
CA PHE A 55 5.47 -0.30 -4.63
C PHE A 55 6.12 1.00 -4.14
N LEU A 56 6.95 0.88 -3.11
CA LEU A 56 7.64 1.99 -2.45
C LEU A 56 9.12 1.99 -2.83
N LYS A 57 9.80 3.11 -2.64
CA LYS A 57 11.24 3.25 -2.86
C LYS A 57 11.98 3.18 -1.53
N ILE A 58 13.08 2.44 -1.48
CA ILE A 58 13.92 2.36 -0.28
C ILE A 58 14.48 3.74 0.09
N GLN A 59 14.76 3.97 1.38
CA GLN A 59 15.27 5.22 1.95
C GLN A 59 14.35 6.42 1.73
N HIS A 60 13.04 6.19 1.64
CA HIS A 60 12.04 7.24 1.59
C HIS A 60 11.07 7.11 2.76
N LYS A 61 10.52 8.25 3.15
CA LYS A 61 9.42 8.33 4.10
C LYS A 61 8.12 8.50 3.33
N TYR A 62 7.09 7.79 3.77
CA TYR A 62 5.77 7.82 3.17
C TYR A 62 4.72 8.20 4.21
N GLU A 63 3.70 8.93 3.77
CA GLU A 63 2.42 8.97 4.47
C GLU A 63 1.48 7.95 3.81
N ILE A 64 0.80 7.16 4.61
CA ILE A 64 -0.15 6.14 4.18
C ILE A 64 -1.48 6.44 4.89
N ILE A 65 -2.48 6.77 4.09
CA ILE A 65 -3.85 7.04 4.50
C ILE A 65 -4.72 5.85 4.09
N PHE A 66 -5.40 5.26 5.04
CA PHE A 66 -6.30 4.14 4.77
C PHE A 66 -7.52 4.14 5.68
N LEU A 67 -8.51 3.35 5.28
CA LEU A 67 -9.79 3.20 5.92
C LEU A 67 -9.91 1.80 6.51
N ILE A 68 -10.19 1.70 7.80
CA ILE A 68 -10.61 0.44 8.42
C ILE A 68 -12.13 0.43 8.41
N PRO A 69 -12.77 -0.64 7.88
CA PRO A 69 -14.22 -0.82 7.95
C PRO A 69 -14.75 -0.76 9.40
N HIS A 70 -16.07 -0.72 9.55
CA HIS A 70 -16.68 -0.78 10.88
C HIS A 70 -16.30 -2.09 11.58
N VAL A 71 -15.58 -1.97 12.71
CA VAL A 71 -15.19 -3.11 13.54
C VAL A 71 -16.03 -3.10 14.84
N PRO A 72 -16.97 -4.04 15.02
CA PRO A 72 -17.86 -4.05 16.18
C PRO A 72 -17.12 -4.08 17.52
N THR A 73 -16.01 -4.82 17.61
CA THR A 73 -15.20 -4.97 18.82
C THR A 73 -14.53 -3.67 19.27
N LEU A 74 -14.36 -2.71 18.36
CA LEU A 74 -13.73 -1.42 18.65
C LEU A 74 -14.67 -0.45 19.37
N GLY A 75 -15.97 -0.76 19.41
CA GLY A 75 -17.00 -0.02 20.12
C GLY A 75 -17.29 1.37 19.55
N LYS A 76 -18.17 2.11 20.22
CA LYS A 76 -18.56 3.48 19.84
C LYS A 76 -17.68 4.58 20.47
N ASP A 77 -16.65 4.22 21.22
CA ASP A 77 -15.80 5.20 21.95
C ASP A 77 -14.72 5.88 21.09
N THR A 78 -14.65 7.20 21.15
CA THR A 78 -13.75 8.09 20.39
C THR A 78 -12.25 7.95 20.71
N SER A 79 -11.86 7.03 21.60
CA SER A 79 -10.54 7.02 22.25
C SER A 79 -9.53 6.06 21.63
N LEU A 80 -9.54 5.90 20.30
CA LEU A 80 -8.58 5.01 19.64
C LEU A 80 -7.18 5.62 19.63
N SER A 81 -6.19 4.81 19.98
CA SER A 81 -4.79 5.19 19.90
C SER A 81 -3.91 4.06 19.40
N PRO A 82 -2.74 4.37 18.81
CA PRO A 82 -1.73 3.36 18.56
C PRO A 82 -1.30 2.74 19.89
N ALA A 83 -1.14 1.42 19.94
CA ALA A 83 -0.47 0.77 21.05
C ALA A 83 0.97 1.34 21.16
N LEU A 84 1.42 1.68 22.37
CA LEU A 84 2.81 2.06 22.59
C LEU A 84 3.68 0.83 22.28
N ARG A 85 4.35 0.83 21.13
CA ARG A 85 5.37 -0.18 20.86
C ARG A 85 6.67 0.16 21.59
N SER A 86 7.30 -0.89 22.10
CA SER A 86 8.56 -0.89 22.86
C SER A 86 9.79 -0.51 22.03
N THR A 87 9.68 -0.43 20.71
CA THR A 87 10.81 -0.11 19.83
C THR A 87 11.04 1.40 19.79
N PRO A 88 12.25 1.91 20.07
CA PRO A 88 12.55 3.35 20.09
C PRO A 88 12.31 4.06 18.76
N LYS A 89 12.32 3.34 17.62
CA LYS A 89 12.15 3.87 16.27
C LYS A 89 11.37 2.88 15.39
N PRO A 90 10.04 2.79 15.54
CA PRO A 90 9.23 1.94 14.68
C PRO A 90 9.20 2.51 13.26
N ARG A 91 9.28 1.64 12.25
CA ARG A 91 9.19 2.05 10.83
C ARG A 91 7.80 2.51 10.46
N LEU A 92 6.76 1.97 11.10
CA LEU A 92 5.37 2.36 10.92
C LEU A 92 4.83 3.06 12.18
N ARG A 93 4.33 4.28 12.02
CA ARG A 93 3.79 5.12 13.10
C ARG A 93 2.45 5.72 12.70
N ALA A 94 1.38 5.42 13.43
CA ALA A 94 0.13 6.14 13.28
C ALA A 94 0.25 7.55 13.88
N THR A 95 -0.02 8.57 13.07
CA THR A 95 0.06 9.99 13.43
C THR A 95 -1.31 10.61 13.64
N ARG A 96 -2.35 10.12 12.95
CA ARG A 96 -3.73 10.57 13.14
C ARG A 96 -4.71 9.42 12.99
N ILE A 97 -5.68 9.36 13.89
CA ILE A 97 -6.78 8.39 13.86
C ILE A 97 -8.07 9.19 14.00
N ALA A 98 -8.96 9.07 13.02
CA ALA A 98 -10.23 9.78 12.99
C ALA A 98 -11.35 8.78 12.71
N ARG A 99 -12.47 8.91 13.43
CA ARG A 99 -13.68 8.16 13.12
C ARG A 99 -14.36 8.76 11.89
N ARG A 100 -15.14 7.95 11.21
CA ARG A 100 -15.91 8.39 10.05
C ARG A 100 -17.43 8.38 10.34
N PRO A 101 -18.19 9.34 9.79
CA PRO A 101 -19.66 9.35 9.89
C PRO A 101 -20.32 8.06 9.39
N GLU A 102 -19.82 7.51 8.29
CA GLU A 102 -20.26 6.24 7.69
C GLU A 102 -19.83 4.99 8.47
N GLY A 103 -19.10 5.17 9.57
CA GLY A 103 -18.54 4.09 10.37
C GLY A 103 -17.11 3.72 10.00
N GLY A 104 -16.47 2.97 10.90
CA GLY A 104 -15.05 2.63 10.80
C GLY A 104 -14.13 3.80 11.15
N VAL A 105 -12.89 3.72 10.67
CA VAL A 105 -11.81 4.59 11.10
C VAL A 105 -10.91 4.97 9.92
N LYS A 106 -10.59 6.25 9.77
CA LYS A 106 -9.52 6.75 8.91
C LYS A 106 -8.23 6.82 9.72
N VAL A 107 -7.18 6.19 9.22
CA VAL A 107 -5.86 6.17 9.84
C VAL A 107 -4.87 6.86 8.90
N VAL A 108 -4.04 7.72 9.47
CA VAL A 108 -2.87 8.31 8.80
C VAL A 108 -1.65 7.77 9.51
N CYS A 109 -0.76 7.14 8.75
CA CYS A 109 0.50 6.60 9.22
C CYS A 109 1.68 7.21 8.48
N GLU A 110 2.80 7.34 9.17
CA GLU A 110 4.10 7.51 8.55
C GLU A 110 4.81 6.16 8.45
N TYR A 111 5.42 5.88 7.30
CA TYR A 111 6.21 4.69 7.04
C TYR A 111 7.62 5.03 6.51
N SER A 112 8.65 4.51 7.18
CA SER A 112 10.06 4.62 6.78
C SER A 112 10.50 3.35 6.02
N ALA A 113 10.69 3.46 4.71
CA ALA A 113 11.02 2.34 3.83
C ALA A 113 12.52 1.98 3.88
N GLN A 114 12.96 1.38 4.99
CA GLN A 114 14.39 1.13 5.26
C GLN A 114 14.87 -0.29 4.90
N GLN A 115 13.96 -1.17 4.50
CA GLN A 115 14.25 -2.55 4.13
C GLN A 115 13.69 -2.85 2.74
N GLU A 116 14.53 -3.34 1.84
CA GLU A 116 14.13 -3.79 0.51
C GLU A 116 13.30 -5.08 0.57
N GLY A 117 12.48 -5.32 -0.44
CA GLY A 117 11.75 -6.56 -0.64
C GLY A 117 10.26 -6.43 -0.34
N VAL A 118 9.59 -7.58 -0.19
CA VAL A 118 8.20 -7.60 0.28
C VAL A 118 8.22 -7.46 1.79
N VAL A 119 7.61 -6.39 2.31
CA VAL A 119 7.61 -6.04 3.73
C VAL A 119 6.19 -6.00 4.27
N GLN A 120 6.04 -6.35 5.54
CA GLN A 120 4.78 -6.30 6.27
C GLN A 120 5.03 -5.70 7.65
N GLU A 121 4.61 -4.46 7.84
CA GLU A 121 4.65 -3.79 9.15
C GLU A 121 3.30 -3.89 9.83
N GLU A 122 3.26 -4.36 11.07
CA GLU A 122 2.02 -4.38 11.85
C GLU A 122 1.83 -3.03 12.57
N LEU A 123 0.63 -2.67 12.98
CA LEU A 123 0.24 -1.61 13.92
C LEU A 123 -0.96 -2.13 14.72
N THR A 124 -0.97 -1.93 16.03
CA THR A 124 -2.15 -2.25 16.85
C THR A 124 -2.85 -0.96 17.25
N LEU A 125 -4.14 -0.85 16.96
CA LEU A 125 -5.00 0.20 17.47
C LEU A 125 -5.73 -0.34 18.69
N VAL A 126 -5.65 0.39 19.80
CA VAL A 126 -6.32 0.04 21.05
C VAL A 126 -7.37 1.09 21.39
N ASN A 127 -8.47 0.64 21.98
CA ASN A 127 -9.44 1.52 22.58
C ASN A 127 -9.01 1.84 24.02
N ARG A 128 -8.86 3.12 24.37
CA ARG A 128 -8.41 3.52 25.71
C ARG A 128 -9.45 3.29 26.80
N THR A 129 -10.75 3.31 26.45
CA THR A 129 -11.83 3.07 27.42
C THR A 129 -12.13 1.57 27.58
N ARG A 130 -11.71 0.72 26.65
CA ARG A 130 -11.93 -0.73 26.67
C ARG A 130 -10.62 -1.47 26.44
N ARG A 131 -10.01 -1.94 27.54
CA ARG A 131 -8.68 -2.56 27.53
C ARG A 131 -8.58 -3.83 26.68
N ASP A 132 -9.69 -4.53 26.46
CA ASP A 132 -9.73 -5.77 25.68
C ASP A 132 -10.09 -5.55 24.20
N SER A 133 -10.37 -4.31 23.80
CA SER A 133 -10.74 -3.95 22.43
C SER A 133 -9.51 -3.45 21.66
N SER A 134 -8.99 -4.28 20.75
CA SER A 134 -7.91 -3.89 19.85
C SER A 134 -8.12 -4.41 18.43
N VAL A 135 -7.50 -3.74 17.47
CA VAL A 135 -7.44 -4.15 16.06
C VAL A 135 -6.00 -4.12 15.60
N ARG A 136 -5.55 -5.21 14.98
CA ARG A 136 -4.26 -5.29 14.31
C ARG A 136 -4.43 -4.88 12.85
N VAL A 137 -3.51 -4.06 12.37
CA VAL A 137 -3.42 -3.60 10.99
C VAL A 137 -2.05 -3.96 10.44
N ARG A 138 -1.99 -4.55 9.27
CA ARG A 138 -0.74 -4.90 8.57
C ARG A 138 -0.63 -4.07 7.31
N VAL A 139 0.40 -3.25 7.24
CA VAL A 139 0.76 -2.51 6.03
C VAL A 139 1.74 -3.35 5.23
N HIS A 140 1.29 -3.79 4.06
CA HIS A 140 2.05 -4.61 3.13
C HIS A 140 2.48 -3.79 1.93
N ALA A 141 3.78 -3.84 1.61
CA ALA A 141 4.37 -3.10 0.50
C ALA A 141 5.49 -3.91 -0.16
N ARG A 142 5.76 -3.62 -1.43
CA ARG A 142 7.04 -3.98 -2.06
C ARG A 142 7.94 -2.77 -2.01
N VAL A 143 9.03 -2.83 -1.25
CA VAL A 143 10.08 -1.81 -1.24
C VAL A 143 11.11 -2.17 -2.31
N MET A 144 11.25 -1.28 -3.27
CA MET A 144 12.16 -1.37 -4.41
C MET A 144 13.51 -0.73 -4.05
N ASP A 145 14.59 -1.23 -4.63
CA ASP A 145 15.90 -0.61 -4.49
C ASP A 145 15.96 0.77 -5.18
N ARG A 146 17.09 1.45 -5.02
CA ARG A 146 17.29 2.82 -5.51
C ARG A 146 17.26 2.93 -7.05
N HIS A 147 17.73 1.90 -7.75
CA HIS A 147 17.90 1.85 -9.21
C HIS A 147 16.67 1.30 -9.92
N HIS A 148 15.75 0.66 -9.19
CA HIS A 148 14.49 0.18 -9.70
C HIS A 148 13.47 1.32 -9.87
N GLY A 149 13.34 1.81 -11.12
CA GLY A 149 12.19 2.55 -11.66
C GLY A 149 11.55 3.68 -10.82
N THR A 150 10.34 4.06 -11.24
CA THR A 150 9.46 4.98 -10.51
C THR A 150 8.51 4.16 -9.63
N PRO A 151 8.37 4.47 -8.33
CA PRO A 151 7.46 3.73 -7.45
C PRO A 151 6.01 3.83 -7.93
N MET A 152 5.28 2.73 -7.83
CA MET A 152 3.86 2.66 -8.15
C MET A 152 3.06 2.79 -6.85
N LEU A 153 2.82 4.04 -6.45
CA LEU A 153 2.10 4.39 -5.23
C LEU A 153 0.59 4.20 -5.44
N LEU A 154 -0.06 3.57 -4.47
CA LEU A 154 -1.51 3.53 -4.44
C LEU A 154 -2.09 4.85 -3.93
N GLU A 155 -3.35 5.10 -4.24
CA GLU A 155 -4.07 6.26 -3.74
C GLU A 155 -4.15 6.25 -2.21
N GLY A 156 -3.89 7.41 -1.59
CA GLY A 156 -3.67 7.49 -0.15
C GLY A 156 -2.21 7.24 0.29
N VAL A 157 -1.29 6.88 -0.62
CA VAL A 157 0.15 6.81 -0.34
C VAL A 157 0.87 8.01 -0.94
N ARG A 158 1.58 8.76 -0.10
CA ARG A 158 2.31 9.96 -0.51
C ARG A 158 3.76 9.87 -0.08
N CYS A 159 4.70 10.09 -1.00
CA CYS A 159 6.11 10.21 -0.66
C CYS A 159 6.37 11.55 0.03
N LEU A 160 6.92 11.51 1.23
CA LEU A 160 7.31 12.69 2.02
C LEU A 160 8.75 13.13 1.75
N GLY A 161 9.52 12.32 1.03
CA GLY A 161 10.90 12.60 0.65
C GLY A 161 11.87 11.49 1.06
N THR A 162 13.16 11.70 0.76
CA THR A 162 14.24 10.81 1.16
C THR A 162 14.53 10.93 2.65
N GLU A 163 14.80 9.80 3.32
CA GLU A 163 15.35 9.80 4.67
C GLU A 163 16.88 9.92 4.61
N GLU A 164 17.43 10.91 5.31
CA GLU A 164 18.88 10.98 5.48
C GLU A 164 19.33 9.88 6.42
N ILE A 165 20.21 9.01 5.92
CA ILE A 165 20.88 8.01 6.75
C ILE A 165 21.82 8.80 7.66
N THR A 166 21.40 9.04 8.90
CA THR A 166 22.33 9.49 9.94
C THR A 166 23.26 8.32 10.25
N SER A 167 24.30 8.18 9.42
CA SER A 167 25.43 7.32 9.67
C SER A 167 26.06 7.78 10.99
N LYS A 168 25.67 7.16 12.11
CA LYS A 168 26.53 7.18 13.29
C LYS A 168 27.76 6.37 12.92
N ALA A 169 28.75 7.04 12.36
CA ALA A 169 30.11 6.55 12.23
C ALA A 169 30.58 6.12 13.61
N ASN A 170 30.53 4.81 13.87
CA ASN A 170 31.15 4.24 15.05
C ASN A 170 32.62 3.98 14.69
N ASP A 171 33.39 5.06 14.51
CA ASP A 171 34.84 5.00 14.49
C ASP A 171 35.31 4.77 15.93
N LYS A 172 35.20 3.51 16.39
CA LYS A 172 35.99 3.06 17.53
C LYS A 172 37.38 2.72 17.03
N LYS A 173 38.15 3.75 16.69
CA LYS A 173 39.57 3.62 16.45
C LYS A 173 40.29 3.48 17.79
N LYS A 174 40.98 2.35 17.90
CA LYS A 174 42.14 2.09 18.78
C LYS A 174 42.78 3.36 19.33
N ILE A 175 42.92 3.44 20.65
CA ILE A 175 44.19 3.53 21.39
C ILE A 175 43.89 3.11 22.83
#